data_AF-A0A6A6A1K0-F1
#
_entry.id   AF-A0A6A6A1K0-F1
#
_cell.length_a   1.000
_cell.length_b   1.000
_cell.length_c   1.000
_cell.angle_alpha   90.00
_cell.angle_beta   90.00
_cell.angle_gamma   90.00
#
_symmetry.space_group_name_H-M   'P 1'
#
loop_
_entity.id
_entity.type
_entity.pdbx_description
1 polymer ?
#
loop_
_entity_poly.entity_id
_entity_poly.type
_entity_poly.pdbx_seq_one_letter_code
_entity_poly.pdbx_strand_id
1 'polypeptide(L)'
;MRYNENRELGGICGYCKSRHEARQRKTSSSELVVPGCEHAYGIISKPPQLQFLHERPRNRLRKRISKSPSARPLVTLYVLEYESYPYNTRPSEFLGVYSTIDSVTAGAFRHGAHSFSREGLIDGSQYLSLTGRLRIVPTRMQQDRVAAAMPDEAQSLTGEVVRPDIPHPEYQSFVRPWNDAEEKMYLAIHQEPQAAFCIGLFTKKSTAWDACLESEASYALSNTLHDETRQLDSDGLPSVTARLTGGSHRSWFVASYTLNA
;
A
#
# COMPACT_ATOMS: atom_id res chain seq x y z
N MET A 1 -34.67 -57.86 9.03
CA MET A 1 -33.23 -58.17 9.25
C MET A 1 -32.61 -57.00 10.00
N ARG A 2 -32.09 -57.26 11.21
CA ARG A 2 -31.36 -56.32 12.07
C ARG A 2 -29.88 -56.67 12.00
N TYR A 3 -28.99 -55.67 11.95
CA TYR A 3 -27.62 -55.63 12.49
C TYR A 3 -27.23 -54.13 12.56
N ASN A 4 -27.22 -53.53 13.76
CA ASN A 4 -26.07 -53.23 14.64
C ASN A 4 -25.04 -52.26 14.02
N GLU A 5 -24.97 -51.01 14.46
CA GLU A 5 -24.35 -50.46 15.69
C GLU A 5 -22.81 -50.32 15.65
N ASN A 6 -22.39 -49.06 15.87
CA ASN A 6 -21.20 -48.61 16.61
C ASN A 6 -19.80 -48.72 15.99
N ARG A 7 -19.15 -47.54 15.97
CA ARG A 7 -17.70 -47.19 16.05
C ARG A 7 -17.37 -46.18 14.95
N GLU A 8 -16.72 -45.04 15.17
CA GLU A 8 -15.97 -44.52 16.31
C GLU A 8 -15.82 -43.01 16.10
N LEU A 9 -16.10 -42.24 17.15
CA LEU A 9 -15.77 -40.82 17.28
C LEU A 9 -14.25 -40.70 17.48
N GLY A 10 -13.51 -40.46 16.39
CA GLY A 10 -12.08 -40.16 16.42
C GLY A 10 -11.84 -38.65 16.54
N GLY A 11 -11.86 -38.13 17.78
CA GLY A 11 -11.40 -36.78 18.07
C GLY A 11 -9.88 -36.66 17.94
N ILE A 12 -9.40 -35.70 17.16
CA ILE A 12 -7.99 -35.31 17.12
C ILE A 12 -7.90 -33.83 17.50
N CYS A 13 -8.08 -33.57 18.79
CA CYS A 13 -7.67 -32.33 19.45
C CYS A 13 -6.39 -32.64 20.23
N GLY A 14 -5.24 -32.20 19.74
CA GLY A 14 -3.97 -32.48 20.41
C GLY A 14 -2.77 -31.86 19.71
N TYR A 15 -2.69 -30.54 19.60
CA TYR A 15 -1.41 -29.87 19.29
C TYR A 15 -1.36 -28.44 19.84
N CYS A 16 -1.42 -28.30 21.16
CA CYS A 16 -1.13 -27.05 21.87
C CYS A 16 -0.54 -27.36 23.25
N LYS A 17 0.73 -27.79 23.30
CA LYS A 17 1.55 -27.82 24.54
C LYS A 17 3.03 -28.08 24.21
N SER A 18 3.77 -27.02 23.88
CA SER A 18 5.22 -26.94 24.19
C SER A 18 5.82 -25.61 23.67
N ARG A 19 5.64 -24.51 24.39
CA ARG A 19 6.58 -23.37 24.25
C ARG A 19 6.63 -22.43 25.46
N HIS A 20 6.50 -23.00 26.66
CA HIS A 20 6.52 -22.23 27.90
C HIS A 20 7.69 -22.54 28.85
N GLU A 21 8.79 -23.12 28.36
CA GLU A 21 9.98 -23.43 29.18
C GLU A 21 11.30 -23.00 28.53
N ALA A 22 11.47 -21.70 28.31
CA ALA A 22 12.78 -21.11 28.00
C ALA A 22 13.09 -19.87 28.84
N ARG A 23 12.52 -19.79 30.05
CA ARG A 23 12.84 -18.78 31.06
C ARG A 23 13.02 -19.46 32.41
N GLN A 24 14.22 -19.99 32.65
CA GLN A 24 14.83 -20.15 33.99
C GLN A 24 16.07 -21.04 33.88
N ARG A 25 17.25 -20.42 33.70
CA ARG A 25 18.46 -20.88 34.40
C ARG A 25 19.24 -19.66 34.86
N LYS A 26 19.59 -19.73 36.14
CA LYS A 26 20.06 -18.68 37.05
C LYS A 26 21.47 -19.08 37.51
N THR A 27 22.34 -18.08 37.71
CA THR A 27 23.38 -17.93 38.75
C THR A 27 24.56 -18.91 38.93
N SER A 28 25.78 -18.36 39.03
CA SER A 28 26.77 -18.51 40.15
C SER A 28 28.20 -18.08 39.70
N SER A 29 28.76 -16.95 40.19
CA SER A 29 29.84 -16.80 41.22
C SER A 29 31.25 -17.27 40.76
N SER A 30 32.37 -16.55 40.93
CA SER A 30 32.91 -15.93 42.16
C SER A 30 34.00 -14.85 41.91
N GLU A 31 34.19 -13.99 42.91
CA GLU A 31 35.23 -12.95 43.10
C GLU A 31 36.63 -13.50 43.43
N LEU A 32 37.68 -12.67 43.27
CA LEU A 32 38.92 -12.67 44.06
C LEU A 32 39.53 -11.25 44.15
N VAL A 33 40.12 -10.94 45.30
CA VAL A 33 40.46 -9.60 45.83
C VAL A 33 41.95 -9.53 46.21
N VAL A 34 42.69 -8.54 45.64
CA VAL A 34 43.71 -7.60 46.27
C VAL A 34 45.08 -8.20 46.74
N PRO A 35 46.21 -7.46 47.02
CA PRO A 35 46.62 -6.03 46.95
C PRO A 35 48.03 -5.69 46.32
N GLY A 36 48.35 -4.39 46.19
CA GLY A 36 49.72 -3.82 46.29
C GLY A 36 49.92 -2.49 45.52
N CYS A 37 49.92 -1.31 46.16
CA CYS A 37 51.08 -0.47 46.57
C CYS A 37 52.13 -0.22 45.45
N GLU A 38 52.68 0.96 45.14
CA GLU A 38 52.66 2.32 45.70
C GLU A 38 53.65 3.19 44.88
N HIS A 39 53.44 4.52 44.78
CA HIS A 39 54.39 5.58 44.33
C HIS A 39 54.81 5.59 42.82
N ALA A 40 55.00 6.70 42.10
CA ALA A 40 55.47 8.03 42.46
C ALA A 40 55.09 9.12 41.42
N TYR A 41 55.08 10.36 41.93
CA TYR A 41 55.15 11.69 41.34
C TYR A 41 55.70 11.87 39.91
N GLY A 42 55.15 12.85 39.19
CA GLY A 42 55.97 13.71 38.33
C GLY A 42 55.31 14.33 37.11
N ILE A 43 55.26 15.67 37.12
CA ILE A 43 55.25 16.59 35.97
C ILE A 43 53.86 17.00 35.45
N ILE A 44 53.40 18.10 36.05
CA ILE A 44 52.49 19.10 35.50
C ILE A 44 53.00 19.50 34.11
N SER A 45 52.40 18.96 33.06
CA SER A 45 52.57 19.48 31.70
C SER A 45 51.67 20.71 31.53
N LYS A 46 52.24 21.76 30.95
CA LYS A 46 51.56 23.05 30.72
C LYS A 46 50.28 22.84 29.91
N PRO A 47 49.20 23.58 30.19
CA PRO A 47 48.04 23.59 29.30
C PRO A 47 48.45 24.12 27.92
N PRO A 48 48.00 23.49 26.81
CA PRO A 48 48.30 23.98 25.48
C PRO A 48 47.71 25.38 25.28
N GLN A 49 48.56 26.33 24.86
CA GLN A 49 48.14 27.70 24.55
C GLN A 49 47.23 27.69 23.31
N LEU A 50 46.00 28.18 23.50
CA LEU A 50 45.01 28.40 22.46
C LEU A 50 45.54 29.37 21.41
N GLN A 51 45.82 28.87 20.21
CA GLN A 51 45.97 29.72 19.03
C GLN A 51 44.56 30.12 18.56
N PHE A 52 44.23 31.39 18.70
CA PHE A 52 43.00 31.98 18.15
C PHE A 52 43.06 31.93 16.62
N LEU A 53 42.54 30.85 16.04
CA LEU A 53 42.24 30.77 14.62
C LEU A 53 41.10 31.74 14.30
N HIS A 54 41.41 32.68 13.42
CA HIS A 54 40.55 33.72 12.88
C HIS A 54 39.06 33.35 12.80
N GLU A 55 38.26 34.15 13.50
CA GLU A 55 36.81 34.16 13.38
C GLU A 55 36.44 34.75 12.01
N ARG A 56 36.32 33.89 10.99
CA ARG A 56 35.74 34.27 9.70
C ARG A 56 34.28 34.69 9.94
N PRO A 57 33.83 35.86 9.44
CA PRO A 57 32.42 36.23 9.50
C PRO A 57 31.62 35.25 8.64
N ARG A 58 30.99 34.27 9.30
CA ARG A 58 30.01 33.38 8.67
C ARG A 58 28.79 34.22 8.32
N ASN A 59 28.70 34.60 7.05
CA ASN A 59 27.48 35.09 6.45
C ASN A 59 26.46 33.94 6.44
N ARG A 60 25.79 33.73 7.59
CA ARG A 60 24.77 32.70 7.75
C ARG A 60 23.56 33.15 6.94
N LEU A 61 23.46 32.62 5.73
CA LEU A 61 22.22 32.57 4.96
C LEU A 61 21.12 32.07 5.91
N ARG A 62 20.29 32.98 6.42
CA ARG A 62 19.15 32.63 7.26
C ARG A 62 18.20 31.86 6.36
N LYS A 63 18.29 30.53 6.39
CA LYS A 63 17.26 29.65 5.83
C LYS A 63 15.95 30.11 6.44
N ARG A 64 15.10 30.76 5.63
CA ARG A 64 13.69 30.94 5.97
C ARG A 64 13.20 29.53 6.24
N ILE A 65 12.93 29.23 7.51
CA ILE A 65 12.24 28.01 7.88
C ILE A 65 10.87 28.20 7.26
N SER A 66 10.67 27.67 6.05
CA SER A 66 9.34 27.58 5.46
C SER A 66 8.54 26.81 6.49
N LYS A 67 7.50 27.43 7.04
CA LYS A 67 6.54 26.75 7.90
C LYS A 67 6.18 25.46 7.16
N SER A 68 6.59 24.32 7.72
CA SER A 68 6.22 23.02 7.19
C SER A 68 4.70 23.05 7.04
N PRO A 69 4.14 22.70 5.87
CA PRO A 69 2.70 22.61 5.73
C PRO A 69 2.18 21.76 6.88
N SER A 70 1.22 22.28 7.65
CA SER A 70 0.65 21.56 8.80
C SER A 70 0.21 20.19 8.29
N ALA A 71 0.79 19.12 8.85
CA ALA A 71 0.49 17.76 8.44
C ALA A 71 -1.04 17.56 8.53
N ARG A 72 -1.69 17.44 7.37
CA ARG A 72 -3.12 17.16 7.31
C ARG A 72 -3.36 15.79 7.95
N PRO A 73 -4.44 15.62 8.72
CA PRO A 73 -4.76 14.32 9.30
C PRO A 73 -4.93 13.28 8.18
N LEU A 74 -4.25 12.15 8.32
CA LEU A 74 -4.38 11.02 7.40
C LEU A 74 -5.78 10.43 7.54
N VAL A 75 -6.62 10.61 6.52
CA VAL A 75 -7.94 10.00 6.45
C VAL A 75 -7.76 8.52 6.13
N THR A 76 -8.31 7.65 6.97
CA THR A 76 -8.37 6.20 6.72
C THR A 76 -9.74 5.89 6.15
N LEU A 77 -9.76 5.27 4.98
CA LEU A 77 -10.96 4.77 4.30
C LEU A 77 -10.91 3.25 4.28
N TYR A 78 -12.04 2.61 3.97
CA TYR A 78 -12.16 1.16 3.98
C TYR A 78 -12.48 0.67 2.57
N VAL A 79 -11.63 -0.19 2.02
CA VAL A 79 -11.84 -0.81 0.71
C VAL A 79 -12.45 -2.19 0.94
N LEU A 80 -13.54 -2.49 0.24
CA LEU A 80 -14.14 -3.82 0.21
C LEU A 80 -13.60 -4.59 -0.98
N GLU A 81 -12.93 -5.71 -0.73
CA GLU A 81 -12.34 -6.60 -1.73
C GLU A 81 -13.05 -7.95 -1.70
N TYR A 82 -13.28 -8.54 -2.87
CA TYR A 82 -13.79 -9.88 -3.06
C TYR A 82 -12.70 -10.78 -3.62
N GLU A 83 -12.51 -11.94 -2.99
CA GLU A 83 -11.58 -12.98 -3.40
C GLU A 83 -12.36 -14.28 -3.64
N SER A 84 -12.19 -14.91 -4.81
CA SER A 84 -12.88 -16.17 -5.13
C SER A 84 -12.38 -17.30 -4.23
N TYR A 85 -13.27 -18.13 -3.70
CA TYR A 85 -12.96 -19.21 -2.75
C TYR A 85 -13.74 -20.48 -3.13
N PRO A 86 -13.19 -21.71 -3.00
CA PRO A 86 -11.93 -22.08 -2.36
C PRO A 86 -10.66 -21.95 -3.20
N TYR A 87 -10.79 -21.65 -4.49
CA TYR A 87 -9.67 -21.56 -5.41
C TYR A 87 -9.60 -20.16 -6.02
N ASN A 88 -8.42 -19.52 -5.97
CA ASN A 88 -8.13 -18.21 -6.57
C ASN A 88 -8.06 -18.34 -8.09
N THR A 89 -9.19 -18.70 -8.69
CA THR A 89 -9.38 -18.94 -10.12
C THR A 89 -9.45 -17.64 -10.91
N ARG A 90 -9.71 -16.53 -10.22
CA ARG A 90 -9.80 -15.19 -10.77
C ARG A 90 -9.08 -14.20 -9.86
N PRO A 91 -8.54 -13.10 -10.40
CA PRO A 91 -8.01 -12.00 -9.60
C PRO A 91 -9.06 -11.46 -8.65
N SER A 92 -8.62 -10.90 -7.52
CA SER A 92 -9.51 -10.21 -6.58
C SER A 92 -10.23 -9.04 -7.27
N GLU A 93 -11.44 -8.74 -6.81
CA GLU A 93 -12.26 -7.64 -7.29
C GLU A 93 -12.48 -6.62 -6.19
N PHE A 94 -12.34 -5.33 -6.49
CA PHE A 94 -12.62 -4.26 -5.53
C PHE A 94 -14.08 -3.82 -5.69
N LEU A 95 -14.89 -4.04 -4.67
CA LEU A 95 -16.34 -3.84 -4.72
C LEU A 95 -16.77 -2.43 -4.32
N GLY A 96 -15.93 -1.70 -3.57
CA GLY A 96 -16.24 -0.33 -3.19
C GLY A 96 -15.30 0.28 -2.17
N VAL A 97 -15.46 1.59 -1.97
CA VAL A 97 -14.72 2.41 -1.00
C VAL A 97 -15.70 3.07 -0.04
N TYR A 98 -15.39 3.01 1.24
CA TYR A 98 -16.30 3.39 2.31
C TYR A 98 -15.60 4.29 3.33
N SER A 99 -16.35 5.21 3.91
CA SER A 99 -15.84 6.19 4.88
C SER A 99 -15.63 5.59 6.27
N THR A 100 -16.46 4.63 6.69
CA THR A 100 -16.46 4.05 8.04
C THR A 100 -16.49 2.53 8.02
N ILE A 101 -16.11 1.92 9.14
CA ILE A 101 -16.19 0.47 9.33
C ILE A 101 -17.64 -0.05 9.27
N ASP A 102 -18.59 0.75 9.72
CA ASP A 102 -20.01 0.37 9.73
C ASP A 102 -20.58 0.35 8.31
N SER A 103 -20.24 1.34 7.48
CA SER A 103 -20.74 1.39 6.10
C SER A 103 -20.09 0.35 5.19
N VAL A 104 -18.80 0.05 5.35
CA VAL A 104 -18.18 -1.08 4.62
C VAL A 104 -18.75 -2.43 5.07
N THR A 105 -19.09 -2.58 6.35
CA THR A 105 -19.71 -3.80 6.87
C THR A 105 -21.13 -3.97 6.31
N ALA A 106 -21.92 -2.89 6.28
CA ALA A 106 -23.20 -2.87 5.60
C ALA A 106 -23.06 -3.19 4.10
N GLY A 107 -22.03 -2.65 3.45
CA GLY A 107 -21.64 -2.99 2.08
C GLY A 107 -21.37 -4.49 1.91
N ALA A 108 -20.57 -5.09 2.79
CA ALA A 108 -20.27 -6.52 2.75
C ALA A 108 -21.54 -7.38 2.80
N PHE A 109 -22.51 -7.02 3.66
CA PHE A 109 -23.82 -7.70 3.70
C PHE A 109 -24.61 -7.55 2.40
N ARG A 110 -24.59 -6.37 1.76
CA ARG A 110 -25.21 -6.16 0.44
C ARG A 110 -24.56 -7.01 -0.65
N HIS A 111 -23.27 -7.31 -0.51
CA HIS A 111 -22.52 -8.21 -1.40
C HIS A 111 -22.57 -9.69 -0.96
N GLY A 112 -23.49 -10.07 -0.08
CA GLY A 112 -23.76 -11.47 0.26
C GLY A 112 -22.84 -12.07 1.33
N ALA A 113 -22.22 -11.24 2.18
CA ALA A 113 -21.61 -11.72 3.41
C ALA A 113 -22.65 -12.45 4.29
N HIS A 114 -22.35 -13.66 4.74
CA HIS A 114 -23.26 -14.43 5.61
C HIS A 114 -22.64 -14.86 6.93
N SER A 115 -21.34 -15.11 6.98
CA SER A 115 -20.62 -15.45 8.21
C SER A 115 -19.22 -14.86 8.23
N PHE A 116 -18.61 -14.77 9.39
CA PHE A 116 -17.19 -14.43 9.51
C PHE A 116 -16.32 -15.59 9.03
N SER A 117 -15.15 -15.28 8.45
CA SER A 117 -14.09 -16.28 8.35
C SER A 117 -13.47 -16.55 9.72
N ARG A 118 -12.54 -17.51 9.81
CA ARG A 118 -11.80 -17.75 11.06
C ARG A 118 -11.04 -16.51 11.50
N GLU A 119 -10.40 -15.85 10.55
CA GLU A 119 -9.63 -14.62 10.75
C GLU A 119 -10.58 -13.46 11.09
N GLY A 120 -11.67 -13.31 10.33
CA GLY A 120 -12.67 -12.27 10.54
C GLY A 120 -13.44 -12.39 11.86
N LEU A 121 -13.48 -13.56 12.48
CA LEU A 121 -14.06 -13.72 13.83
C LEU A 121 -13.24 -12.98 14.89
N ILE A 122 -11.95 -12.74 14.62
CA ILE A 122 -11.02 -12.08 15.56
C ILE A 122 -11.06 -10.56 15.38
N ASP A 123 -11.04 -10.09 14.13
CA ASP A 123 -10.82 -8.67 13.81
C ASP A 123 -11.95 -8.00 13.01
N GLY A 124 -12.97 -8.76 12.60
CA GLY A 124 -14.08 -8.26 11.77
C GLY A 124 -13.68 -7.91 10.34
N SER A 125 -12.45 -8.23 9.91
CA SER A 125 -11.91 -7.81 8.62
C SER A 125 -12.34 -8.70 7.46
N GLN A 126 -12.92 -9.87 7.73
CA GLN A 126 -13.22 -10.84 6.68
C GLN A 126 -14.53 -11.60 6.89
N TYR A 127 -15.29 -11.70 5.80
CA TYR A 127 -16.56 -12.41 5.72
C TYR A 127 -16.47 -13.49 4.65
N LEU A 128 -17.26 -14.54 4.82
CA LEU A 128 -17.51 -15.54 3.79
C LEU A 128 -18.79 -15.15 3.03
N SER A 129 -18.77 -15.35 1.72
CA SER A 129 -19.94 -15.34 0.85
C SER A 129 -20.14 -16.74 0.26
N LEU A 130 -21.23 -16.94 -0.49
CA LEU A 130 -21.51 -18.26 -1.11
C LEU A 130 -20.42 -18.69 -2.11
N THR A 131 -19.75 -17.73 -2.74
CA THR A 131 -18.82 -17.96 -3.85
C THR A 131 -17.38 -17.56 -3.53
N GLY A 132 -17.15 -16.97 -2.35
CA GLY A 132 -15.90 -16.28 -2.08
C GLY A 132 -15.72 -15.80 -0.65
N ARG A 133 -14.72 -14.93 -0.51
CA ARG A 133 -14.42 -14.20 0.72
C ARG A 133 -14.49 -12.71 0.42
N LEU A 134 -15.04 -11.96 1.37
CA LEU A 134 -15.09 -10.51 1.34
C LEU A 134 -14.11 -10.00 2.40
N ARG A 135 -13.21 -9.09 2.03
CA ARG A 135 -12.17 -8.53 2.89
C ARG A 135 -12.36 -7.03 3.02
N ILE A 136 -12.27 -6.53 4.23
CA ILE A 136 -12.27 -5.12 4.57
C ILE A 136 -10.82 -4.70 4.78
N VAL A 137 -10.32 -3.83 3.93
CA VAL A 137 -8.93 -3.37 3.95
C VAL A 137 -8.89 -1.89 4.33
N PRO A 138 -8.43 -1.54 5.56
CA PRO A 138 -8.24 -0.15 5.93
C PRO A 138 -7.08 0.44 5.13
N THR A 139 -7.38 1.45 4.31
CA THR A 139 -6.46 2.07 3.36
C THR A 139 -6.32 3.55 3.66
N ARG A 140 -5.07 4.01 3.82
CA ARG A 140 -4.79 5.44 4.02
C ARG A 140 -4.87 6.16 2.70
N MET A 141 -5.67 7.22 2.65
CA MET A 141 -5.76 8.07 1.48
C MET A 141 -4.46 8.86 1.28
N GLN A 142 -3.93 8.83 0.06
CA GLN A 142 -2.71 9.52 -0.32
C GLN A 142 -3.07 10.79 -1.10
N GLN A 143 -2.79 11.97 -0.52
CA GLN A 143 -3.11 13.27 -1.14
C GLN A 143 -1.89 13.95 -1.78
N ASP A 144 -0.70 13.76 -1.20
CA ASP A 144 0.50 14.54 -1.55
C ASP A 144 1.45 13.74 -2.44
N ARG A 145 1.04 13.46 -3.68
CA ARG A 145 1.92 12.90 -4.71
C ARG A 145 2.08 13.83 -5.91
N VAL A 146 3.22 13.71 -6.57
CA VAL A 146 3.45 14.36 -7.87
C VAL A 146 2.45 13.77 -8.86
N ALA A 147 1.80 14.62 -9.65
CA ALA A 147 0.83 14.16 -10.63
C ALA A 147 1.56 13.75 -11.93
N ALA A 148 1.30 12.54 -12.42
CA ALA A 148 1.77 12.12 -13.74
C ALA A 148 0.97 12.80 -14.85
N ALA A 149 1.60 12.94 -16.02
CA ALA A 149 0.90 13.27 -17.25
C ALA A 149 -0.08 12.13 -17.58
N MET A 150 -1.35 12.48 -17.80
CA MET A 150 -2.36 11.51 -18.22
C MET A 150 -2.09 11.14 -19.68
N PRO A 151 -2.38 9.89 -20.12
CA PRO A 151 -2.45 9.59 -21.53
C PRO A 151 -3.51 10.50 -22.14
N ASP A 152 -3.16 11.23 -23.21
CA ASP A 152 -4.12 12.10 -23.89
C ASP A 152 -5.16 11.25 -24.61
N GLU A 153 -6.45 11.58 -24.44
CA GLU A 153 -7.49 11.19 -25.40
C GLU A 153 -7.19 11.93 -26.70
N ALA A 154 -6.42 11.32 -27.58
CA ALA A 154 -6.21 11.85 -28.92
C ALA A 154 -7.50 11.71 -29.74
N GLN A 155 -8.50 12.52 -29.45
CA GLN A 155 -9.52 12.91 -30.43
C GLN A 155 -9.13 14.29 -30.94
N SER A 156 -8.38 14.31 -32.03
CA SER A 156 -8.30 15.52 -32.83
C SER A 156 -9.69 15.80 -33.41
N LEU A 157 -10.14 17.05 -33.29
CA LEU A 157 -11.34 17.56 -33.96
C LEU A 157 -11.26 17.43 -35.50
N THR A 158 -10.11 17.00 -36.04
CA THR A 158 -9.78 16.88 -37.47
C THR A 158 -9.20 15.53 -37.89
N GLY A 159 -9.10 14.52 -37.01
CA GLY A 159 -8.70 13.16 -37.38
C GLY A 159 -7.21 12.90 -37.62
N GLU A 160 -6.30 13.83 -37.33
CA GLU A 160 -4.85 13.59 -37.39
C GLU A 160 -4.27 13.14 -36.03
N VAL A 161 -3.31 12.21 -36.09
CA VAL A 161 -2.57 11.66 -34.94
C VAL A 161 -1.51 12.66 -34.51
N VAL A 162 -1.79 13.44 -33.45
CA VAL A 162 -0.85 14.41 -32.89
C VAL A 162 0.17 13.69 -32.01
N ARG A 163 1.47 13.90 -32.30
CA ARG A 163 2.57 13.39 -31.46
C ARG A 163 2.69 14.24 -30.18
N PRO A 164 2.73 13.62 -28.98
CA PRO A 164 2.77 14.33 -27.70
C PRO A 164 4.09 15.06 -27.42
N ASP A 165 5.12 14.85 -28.24
CA ASP A 165 6.48 15.37 -28.02
C ASP A 165 6.69 16.82 -28.48
N ILE A 166 5.66 17.45 -29.07
CA ILE A 166 5.77 18.81 -29.67
C ILE A 166 4.72 19.74 -29.02
N PRO A 167 5.12 20.79 -28.28
CA PRO A 167 4.17 21.73 -27.68
C PRO A 167 3.46 22.53 -28.77
N HIS A 168 2.16 22.32 -28.95
CA HIS A 168 1.33 23.05 -29.92
C HIS A 168 0.60 24.24 -29.26
N PRO A 169 0.55 25.42 -29.91
CA PRO A 169 0.02 26.65 -29.32
C PRO A 169 -1.51 26.67 -29.14
N GLU A 170 -2.26 25.67 -29.64
CA GLU A 170 -3.73 25.61 -29.54
C GLU A 170 -4.24 24.54 -28.57
N TYR A 171 -3.38 23.98 -27.71
CA TYR A 171 -3.79 23.03 -26.66
C TYR A 171 -4.52 23.74 -25.51
N GLN A 172 -5.75 24.21 -25.78
CA GLN A 172 -6.72 24.45 -24.72
C GLN A 172 -7.20 23.10 -24.23
N SER A 173 -6.60 22.65 -23.14
CA SER A 173 -7.11 21.53 -22.36
C SER A 173 -8.57 21.83 -21.99
N PHE A 174 -9.50 21.19 -22.69
CA PHE A 174 -10.91 21.19 -22.31
C PHE A 174 -11.07 20.35 -21.05
N VAL A 175 -10.62 20.90 -19.91
CA VAL A 175 -11.03 20.41 -18.59
C VAL A 175 -12.50 20.78 -18.46
N ARG A 176 -13.39 19.87 -18.86
CA ARG A 176 -14.81 20.00 -18.51
C ARG A 176 -14.90 20.08 -16.98
N PRO A 177 -15.56 21.09 -16.41
CA PRO A 177 -15.83 21.10 -14.98
C PRO A 177 -16.83 19.98 -14.72
N TRP A 178 -16.35 18.85 -14.19
CA TRP A 178 -17.24 17.81 -13.67
C TRP A 178 -17.98 18.39 -12.47
N ASN A 179 -19.30 18.35 -12.51
CA ASN A 179 -20.17 18.75 -11.41
C ASN A 179 -19.90 17.86 -10.19
N ASP A 180 -19.50 18.51 -9.11
CA ASP A 180 -18.88 17.97 -7.90
C ASP A 180 -19.96 17.70 -6.82
N ALA A 181 -20.84 16.73 -7.08
CA ALA A 181 -21.86 16.31 -6.11
C ALA A 181 -21.58 14.96 -5.43
N GLU A 182 -20.66 14.15 -5.98
CA GLU A 182 -20.25 12.87 -5.40
C GLU A 182 -18.74 12.83 -5.24
N GLU A 183 -18.26 12.62 -4.02
CA GLU A 183 -16.84 12.50 -3.73
C GLU A 183 -16.29 11.23 -4.39
N LYS A 184 -15.67 11.40 -5.56
CA LYS A 184 -15.06 10.32 -6.33
C LYS A 184 -13.66 10.02 -5.82
N MET A 185 -13.41 8.74 -5.61
CA MET A 185 -12.11 8.19 -5.22
C MET A 185 -11.53 7.37 -6.37
N TYR A 186 -10.21 7.37 -6.48
CA TYR A 186 -9.47 6.63 -7.50
C TYR A 186 -8.55 5.62 -6.82
N LEU A 187 -8.74 4.34 -7.12
CA LEU A 187 -7.82 3.27 -6.72
C LEU A 187 -6.79 3.05 -7.82
N ALA A 188 -5.52 2.98 -7.42
CA ALA A 188 -4.46 2.46 -8.26
C ALA A 188 -4.35 0.95 -8.01
N ILE A 189 -4.48 0.13 -9.06
CA ILE A 189 -4.57 -1.33 -8.94
C ILE A 189 -3.46 -1.97 -9.77
N HIS A 190 -2.79 -2.96 -9.20
CA HIS A 190 -1.93 -3.90 -9.91
C HIS A 190 -2.60 -5.28 -9.90
N GLN A 191 -2.89 -5.81 -11.08
CA GLN A 191 -3.55 -7.09 -11.26
C GLN A 191 -2.61 -8.11 -11.89
N GLU A 192 -2.55 -9.26 -11.22
CA GLU A 192 -1.90 -10.49 -11.63
C GLU A 192 -2.96 -11.51 -12.07
N PRO A 193 -2.60 -12.66 -12.67
CA PRO A 193 -3.59 -13.63 -13.13
C PRO A 193 -4.49 -14.22 -12.03
N GLN A 194 -4.01 -14.25 -10.79
CA GLN A 194 -4.71 -14.89 -9.66
C GLN A 194 -4.92 -13.94 -8.48
N ALA A 195 -4.48 -12.68 -8.57
CA ALA A 195 -4.56 -11.73 -7.48
C ALA A 195 -4.68 -10.31 -8.02
N ALA A 196 -5.30 -9.42 -7.26
CA ALA A 196 -5.25 -8.00 -7.51
C ALA A 196 -4.83 -7.28 -6.22
N PHE A 197 -4.01 -6.25 -6.37
CA PHE A 197 -3.44 -5.50 -5.26
C PHE A 197 -3.81 -4.03 -5.39
N CYS A 198 -4.37 -3.47 -4.32
CA CYS A 198 -4.56 -2.04 -4.19
C CYS A 198 -3.21 -1.38 -3.87
N ILE A 199 -2.64 -0.66 -4.84
CA ILE A 199 -1.40 0.11 -4.69
C ILE A 199 -1.66 1.31 -3.76
N GLY A 200 -2.82 1.95 -3.93
CA GLY A 200 -3.21 3.09 -3.12
C GLY A 200 -4.55 3.69 -3.50
N LEU A 201 -5.01 4.61 -2.65
CA LEU A 201 -6.28 5.32 -2.75
C LEU A 201 -6.05 6.83 -2.83
N PHE A 202 -6.63 7.47 -3.83
CA PHE A 202 -6.34 8.86 -4.19
C PHE A 202 -7.61 9.65 -4.49
N THR A 203 -7.59 10.96 -4.25
CA THR A 203 -8.68 11.87 -4.65
C THR A 203 -8.57 12.34 -6.10
N LYS A 204 -7.40 12.18 -6.72
CA LYS A 204 -7.12 12.61 -8.10
C LYS A 204 -6.74 11.42 -8.96
N LYS A 205 -7.34 11.37 -10.16
CA LYS A 205 -7.03 10.38 -11.21
C LYS A 205 -5.54 10.37 -11.58
N SER A 206 -4.93 11.55 -11.75
CA SER A 206 -3.52 11.68 -12.17
C SER A 206 -2.52 11.20 -11.13
N THR A 207 -2.81 11.35 -9.84
CA THR A 207 -1.95 10.80 -8.76
C THR A 207 -2.12 9.30 -8.61
N ALA A 208 -3.32 8.76 -8.85
CA ALA A 208 -3.53 7.31 -8.90
C ALA A 208 -2.78 6.70 -10.09
N TRP A 209 -2.80 7.38 -11.23
CA TRP A 209 -2.05 6.94 -12.41
C TRP A 209 -0.54 6.97 -12.20
N ASP A 210 -0.02 8.03 -11.57
CA ASP A 210 1.39 8.10 -11.18
C ASP A 210 1.81 6.91 -10.31
N ALA A 211 0.99 6.54 -9.33
CA ALA A 211 1.25 5.38 -8.48
C ALA A 211 1.23 4.05 -9.26
N CYS A 212 0.39 3.93 -10.30
CA CYS A 212 0.41 2.77 -11.20
C CYS A 212 1.73 2.69 -11.96
N LEU A 213 2.18 3.80 -12.55
CA LEU A 213 3.44 3.86 -13.29
C LEU A 213 4.66 3.64 -12.39
N GLU A 214 4.64 4.17 -11.16
CA GLU A 214 5.70 3.90 -10.18
C GLU A 214 5.75 2.41 -9.82
N SER A 215 4.59 1.78 -9.63
CA SER A 215 4.51 0.34 -9.35
C SER A 215 4.97 -0.50 -10.54
N GLU A 216 4.61 -0.12 -11.77
CA GLU A 216 5.06 -0.75 -13.01
C GLU A 216 6.59 -0.65 -13.14
N ALA A 217 7.14 0.56 -13.01
CA ALA A 217 8.58 0.81 -13.10
C ALA A 217 9.35 0.04 -12.02
N SER A 218 8.83 0.01 -10.79
CA SER A 218 9.40 -0.79 -9.70
C SER A 218 9.41 -2.28 -10.04
N TYR A 219 8.37 -2.78 -10.70
CA TYR A 219 8.29 -4.15 -11.15
C TYR A 219 9.27 -4.46 -12.28
N ALA A 220 9.44 -3.52 -13.21
CA ALA A 220 10.39 -3.60 -14.33
C ALA A 220 11.86 -3.62 -13.88
N LEU A 221 12.17 -3.07 -12.70
CA LEU A 221 13.52 -3.15 -12.12
C LEU A 221 13.89 -4.58 -11.72
N SER A 222 12.93 -5.35 -11.22
CA SER A 222 13.16 -6.75 -10.82
C SER A 222 12.91 -7.75 -11.94
N ASN A 223 12.19 -7.36 -12.98
CA ASN A 223 11.68 -8.27 -14.00
C ASN A 223 11.70 -7.63 -15.40
N THR A 224 12.01 -8.41 -16.43
CA THR A 224 11.92 -7.91 -17.82
C THR A 224 10.47 -7.93 -18.31
N LEU A 225 9.95 -6.75 -18.63
CA LEU A 225 8.62 -6.54 -19.22
C LEU A 225 8.72 -6.46 -20.75
N HIS A 226 7.70 -6.99 -21.42
CA HIS A 226 7.51 -6.97 -22.87
C HIS A 226 6.06 -6.62 -23.21
N ASP A 227 5.81 -6.28 -24.48
CA ASP A 227 4.46 -6.03 -25.02
C ASP A 227 3.66 -4.98 -24.21
N GLU A 228 4.35 -3.95 -23.74
CA GLU A 228 3.74 -2.84 -22.99
C GLU A 228 2.74 -2.09 -23.87
N THR A 229 1.48 -2.08 -23.43
CA THR A 229 0.39 -1.38 -24.11
C THR A 229 -0.27 -0.45 -23.11
N ARG A 230 -0.39 0.83 -23.48
CA ARG A 230 -1.08 1.87 -22.69
C ARG A 230 -2.37 2.24 -23.39
N GLN A 231 -3.46 2.29 -22.65
CA GLN A 231 -4.77 2.61 -23.18
C GLN A 231 -5.61 3.39 -22.16
N LEU A 232 -6.67 4.01 -22.65
CA LEU A 232 -7.72 4.61 -21.84
C LEU A 232 -8.98 3.75 -22.01
N ASP A 233 -9.61 3.38 -20.90
CA ASP A 233 -10.90 2.70 -20.93
C ASP A 233 -12.02 3.64 -21.39
N SER A 234 -13.22 3.09 -21.60
CA SER A 234 -14.42 3.87 -21.99
C SER A 234 -14.77 5.00 -21.02
N ASP A 235 -14.39 4.85 -19.75
CA ASP A 235 -14.58 5.87 -18.70
C ASP A 235 -13.40 6.87 -18.64
N GLY A 236 -12.52 6.82 -19.64
CA GLY A 236 -11.29 7.59 -19.74
C GLY A 236 -10.23 7.18 -18.72
N LEU A 237 -10.41 6.08 -17.98
CA LEU A 237 -9.45 5.67 -16.93
C LEU A 237 -8.22 5.01 -17.55
N PRO A 238 -7.00 5.39 -17.16
CA PRO A 238 -5.79 4.85 -17.77
C PRO A 238 -5.50 3.43 -17.28
N SER A 239 -4.99 2.62 -18.20
CA SER A 239 -4.43 1.32 -17.92
C SER A 239 -3.16 1.08 -18.73
N VAL A 240 -2.26 0.28 -18.16
CA VAL A 240 -1.11 -0.29 -18.83
C VAL A 240 -1.09 -1.79 -18.60
N THR A 241 -0.88 -2.54 -19.66
CA THR A 241 -0.73 -3.99 -19.62
C THR A 241 0.65 -4.36 -20.13
N ALA A 242 1.33 -5.28 -19.45
CA ALA A 242 2.62 -5.79 -19.87
C ALA A 242 2.69 -7.31 -19.68
N ARG A 243 3.55 -7.95 -20.46
CA ARG A 243 3.85 -9.38 -20.37
C ARG A 243 5.22 -9.57 -19.73
N LEU A 244 5.30 -10.49 -18.77
CA LEU A 244 6.56 -10.91 -18.17
C LEU A 244 7.29 -11.91 -19.09
N THR A 245 8.61 -11.79 -19.25
CA THR A 245 9.41 -12.79 -19.98
C THR A 245 9.24 -14.18 -19.35
N GLY A 246 8.73 -15.16 -20.12
CA GLY A 246 8.44 -16.50 -19.61
C GLY A 246 7.26 -16.58 -18.63
N GLY A 247 6.49 -15.50 -18.46
CA GLY A 247 5.42 -15.39 -17.50
C GLY A 247 4.07 -14.97 -18.10
N SER A 248 3.17 -14.59 -17.20
CA SER A 248 1.80 -14.18 -17.50
C SER A 248 1.69 -12.69 -17.80
N HIS A 249 0.53 -12.29 -18.32
CA HIS A 249 0.15 -10.88 -18.41
C HIS A 249 -0.12 -10.29 -17.03
N ARG A 250 0.20 -9.01 -16.90
CA ARG A 250 -0.06 -8.17 -15.73
C ARG A 250 -0.63 -6.85 -16.21
N SER A 251 -1.43 -6.21 -15.38
CA SER A 251 -2.03 -4.93 -15.69
C SER A 251 -1.98 -3.99 -14.50
N TRP A 252 -1.68 -2.72 -14.77
CA TRP A 252 -1.80 -1.63 -13.81
C TRP A 252 -2.85 -0.66 -14.34
N PHE A 253 -3.84 -0.33 -13.54
CA PHE A 253 -4.93 0.51 -13.99
C PHE A 253 -5.55 1.30 -12.85
N VAL A 254 -6.22 2.38 -13.21
CA VAL A 254 -6.98 3.21 -12.27
C VAL A 254 -8.44 2.81 -12.33
N ALA A 255 -9.06 2.57 -11.17
CA ALA A 255 -10.50 2.38 -11.04
C ALA A 255 -11.11 3.52 -10.24
N SER A 256 -12.30 4.00 -10.64
CA SER A 256 -13.02 5.06 -9.93
C SER A 256 -14.19 4.49 -9.12
N TYR A 257 -14.35 4.98 -7.89
CA TYR A 257 -15.45 4.60 -7.00
C TYR A 257 -16.08 5.85 -6.38
N THR A 258 -17.38 5.82 -6.18
CA THR A 258 -18.08 6.79 -5.34
C THR A 258 -17.84 6.45 -3.87
N LEU A 259 -17.50 7.44 -3.06
CA LEU A 259 -17.33 7.23 -1.62
C LEU A 259 -18.69 6.92 -0.97
N ASN A 260 -18.83 5.71 -0.42
CA ASN A 260 -20.04 5.32 0.28
C ASN A 260 -19.94 5.74 1.76
N ALA A 261 -20.95 6.50 2.21
CA ALA A 261 -21.07 6.95 3.59
C ALA A 261 -21.56 5.84 4.51
#